data_AF-A0A7J9H409-F1
#
_entry.id   AF-A0A7J9H409-F1
#
_cell.length_a   1.000
_cell.length_b   1.000
_cell.length_c   1.000
_cell.angle_alpha   90.00
_cell.angle_beta   90.00
_cell.angle_gamma   90.00
#
_symmetry.space_group_name_H-M   'P 1'
#
loop_
_entity.id
_entity.type
_entity.pdbx_description
1 polymer ?
#
loop_
_entity_poly.entity_id
_entity_poly.type
_entity_poly.pdbx_seq_one_letter_code
_entity_poly.pdbx_strand_id
1 'polypeptide(L)'
;ARIRIDNCFFLHFSTQGILVQKGHETFISSCFLGQVSTVGGDKAERGFSGTAIQLSSNDNAITDIAIFSAAIGILLIGQANIVTGVHCYNKATAFGGVGILVKSTAALTRIDNCYLDFTAIVMEDPVQVHVTNGLFLGDANVVLKPIKGQISGLNIVNNMFNGNPGNMVPNIQLDGTFSTVNQVVIQHNNVNGMSLKSTVGEMTVAGNGTKWVADFSSLLVFPDRINHFQYSFHIQKEVSAGFPVHAVTNRSNNIVVVESDKAVNGVVSVAVDQFNRIGETSSLKV
;
A
#
# COMPACT_ATOMS: atom_id res chain seq x y z
N ALA A 1 26.73 -8.49 18.92
CA ALA A 1 26.73 -7.36 19.88
C ALA A 1 25.42 -6.62 19.72
N ARG A 2 24.78 -6.23 20.83
CA ARG A 2 23.57 -5.39 20.84
C ARG A 2 24.01 -3.94 20.80
N ILE A 3 23.43 -3.13 19.90
CA ILE A 3 23.85 -1.75 19.68
C ILE A 3 22.65 -0.84 19.90
N ARG A 4 22.87 0.29 20.58
CA ARG A 4 21.88 1.36 20.73
C ARG A 4 22.48 2.66 20.19
N ILE A 5 21.72 3.33 19.34
CA ILE A 5 22.01 4.68 18.85
C ILE A 5 20.81 5.51 19.26
N ASP A 6 21.01 6.41 20.22
CA ASP A 6 19.90 7.11 20.87
C ASP A 6 20.22 8.60 20.99
N ASN A 7 19.21 9.44 20.79
CA ASN A 7 19.28 10.89 21.02
C ASN A 7 20.44 11.60 20.30
N CYS A 8 20.68 11.20 19.05
CA CYS A 8 21.77 11.70 18.21
C CYS A 8 21.26 12.56 17.04
N PHE A 9 22.09 13.52 16.61
CA PHE A 9 21.87 14.33 15.42
C PHE A 9 22.95 14.04 14.38
N PHE A 10 22.58 13.46 13.24
CA PHE A 10 23.47 13.12 12.14
C PHE A 10 23.27 14.08 10.98
N LEU A 11 24.35 14.76 10.57
CA LEU A 11 24.32 15.73 9.48
C LEU A 11 25.49 15.51 8.51
N HIS A 12 25.31 15.90 7.24
CA HIS A 12 26.38 15.95 6.22
C HIS A 12 26.98 14.60 5.82
N PHE A 13 26.24 13.50 5.97
CA PHE A 13 26.66 12.23 5.38
C PHE A 13 26.62 12.30 3.85
N SER A 14 27.65 11.80 3.19
CA SER A 14 27.74 11.74 1.72
C SER A 14 27.21 10.42 1.14
N THR A 15 27.13 9.37 1.95
CA THR A 15 26.62 8.05 1.53
C THR A 15 25.53 7.55 2.48
N GLN A 16 25.89 7.10 3.69
CA GLN A 16 24.98 6.61 4.72
C GLN A 16 25.13 7.42 6.00
N GLY A 17 24.02 7.80 6.63
CA GLY A 17 24.04 8.33 8.00
C GLY A 17 24.37 7.23 9.00
N ILE A 18 23.56 6.16 8.99
CA ILE A 18 23.78 4.94 9.77
C ILE A 18 23.74 3.74 8.84
N LEU A 19 24.79 2.90 8.89
CA LEU A 19 24.88 1.66 8.14
C LEU A 19 25.04 0.48 9.12
N VAL A 20 24.04 -0.42 9.15
CA VAL A 20 24.09 -1.65 9.93
C VAL A 20 24.21 -2.84 8.97
N GLN A 21 25.42 -3.38 8.84
CA GLN A 21 25.72 -4.43 7.85
C GLN A 21 25.38 -5.84 8.34
N LYS A 22 25.59 -6.10 9.63
CA LYS A 22 25.44 -7.40 10.29
C LYS A 22 25.06 -7.20 11.75
N GLY A 23 24.60 -8.27 12.39
CA GLY A 23 24.17 -8.25 13.79
C GLY A 23 22.68 -8.53 13.92
N HIS A 24 22.20 -8.49 15.16
CA HIS A 24 20.80 -8.60 15.56
C HIS A 24 20.58 -7.56 16.67
N GLU A 25 19.35 -7.09 16.86
CA GLU A 25 18.98 -6.22 17.98
C GLU A 25 19.75 -4.89 18.03
N THR A 26 19.87 -4.21 16.88
CA THR A 26 20.27 -2.79 16.83
C THR A 26 19.03 -1.92 17.00
N PHE A 27 19.06 -1.02 17.97
CA PHE A 27 17.97 -0.07 18.22
C PHE A 27 18.45 1.35 17.92
N ILE A 28 17.72 2.04 17.05
CA ILE A 28 17.98 3.43 16.66
C ILE A 28 16.75 4.23 17.09
N SER A 29 16.92 5.17 18.02
CA SER A 29 15.80 5.88 18.63
C SER A 29 16.05 7.37 18.82
N SER A 30 14.98 8.18 18.74
CA SER A 30 15.02 9.60 19.11
C SER A 30 16.09 10.42 18.37
N CYS A 31 16.32 10.13 17.09
CA CYS A 31 17.37 10.74 16.29
C CYS A 31 16.85 11.72 15.25
N PHE A 32 17.74 12.60 14.81
CA PHE A 32 17.57 13.44 13.62
C PHE A 32 18.63 13.06 12.60
N LEU A 33 18.25 12.81 11.35
CA LEU A 33 19.20 12.48 10.29
C LEU A 33 18.90 13.26 9.03
N GLY A 34 19.91 13.96 8.49
CA GLY A 34 19.82 14.50 7.14
C GLY A 34 21.14 14.81 6.46
N GLN A 35 21.16 14.69 5.13
CA GLN A 35 22.35 14.99 4.33
C GLN A 35 22.64 16.51 4.32
N VAL A 36 21.57 17.32 4.26
CA VAL A 36 21.64 18.79 4.21
C VAL A 36 20.76 19.36 5.30
N SER A 37 21.28 20.33 6.05
CA SER A 37 20.54 21.04 7.10
C SER A 37 19.54 21.99 6.46
N THR A 38 18.28 21.57 6.42
CA THR A 38 17.16 22.37 5.91
C THR A 38 15.87 21.94 6.60
N VAL A 39 14.88 22.84 6.57
CA VAL A 39 13.53 22.63 7.10
C VAL A 39 12.50 22.41 5.98
N GLY A 40 12.97 22.09 4.77
CA GLY A 40 12.16 21.90 3.56
C GLY A 40 12.34 23.01 2.52
N GLY A 41 11.97 22.72 1.26
CA GLY A 41 12.02 23.70 0.17
C GLY A 41 13.42 24.06 -0.31
N ASP A 42 14.41 23.21 -0.08
CA ASP A 42 15.78 23.43 -0.55
C ASP A 42 15.85 23.32 -2.08
N LYS A 43 16.39 24.35 -2.74
CA LYS A 43 16.53 24.37 -4.20
C LYS A 43 17.42 23.23 -4.74
N ALA A 44 18.31 22.69 -3.91
CA ALA A 44 19.21 21.60 -4.24
C ALA A 44 18.62 20.21 -3.95
N GLU A 45 17.37 20.10 -3.49
CA GLU A 45 16.75 18.83 -3.06
C GLU A 45 16.82 17.72 -4.13
N ARG A 46 16.69 18.08 -5.41
CA ARG A 46 16.83 17.14 -6.53
C ARG A 46 18.20 16.46 -6.56
N GLY A 47 19.23 17.10 -6.02
CA GLY A 47 20.60 16.60 -5.91
C GLY A 47 20.89 15.77 -4.67
N PHE A 48 19.96 15.66 -3.71
CA PHE A 48 20.15 14.78 -2.56
C PHE A 48 20.29 13.32 -3.03
N SER A 49 21.25 12.62 -2.43
CA SER A 49 21.77 11.33 -2.89
C SER A 49 22.01 10.31 -1.77
N GLY A 50 22.13 10.77 -0.51
CA GLY A 50 22.45 9.92 0.62
C GLY A 50 21.28 9.03 1.06
N THR A 51 21.59 8.00 1.82
CA THR A 51 20.63 7.15 2.55
C THR A 51 20.75 7.44 4.04
N ALA A 52 19.69 7.83 4.74
CA ALA A 52 19.83 8.18 6.15
C ALA A 52 20.12 6.95 7.01
N ILE A 53 19.34 5.87 6.87
CA ILE A 53 19.54 4.61 7.60
C ILE A 53 19.49 3.44 6.63
N GLN A 54 20.48 2.56 6.69
CA GLN A 54 20.48 1.29 5.96
C GLN A 54 20.62 0.11 6.93
N LEU A 55 19.64 -0.78 6.93
CA LEU A 55 19.62 -2.01 7.72
C LEU A 55 19.73 -3.24 6.82
N SER A 56 20.93 -3.80 6.75
CA SER A 56 21.19 -5.12 6.13
C SER A 56 21.04 -6.28 7.11
N SER A 57 20.92 -6.00 8.41
CA SER A 57 20.73 -6.98 9.47
C SER A 57 19.26 -7.23 9.82
N ASN A 58 19.03 -8.28 10.61
CA ASN A 58 17.71 -8.71 11.05
C ASN A 58 17.40 -8.25 12.49
N ASP A 59 16.14 -8.30 12.89
CA ASP A 59 15.68 -8.10 14.29
C ASP A 59 16.04 -6.73 14.89
N ASN A 60 15.98 -5.65 14.11
CA ASN A 60 16.31 -4.30 14.54
C ASN A 60 15.04 -3.43 14.69
N ALA A 61 15.18 -2.33 15.43
CA ALA A 61 14.10 -1.35 15.62
C ALA A 61 14.59 0.06 15.30
N ILE A 62 13.78 0.78 14.53
CA ILE A 62 13.90 2.21 14.28
C ILE A 62 12.68 2.87 14.88
N THR A 63 12.85 3.71 15.90
CA THR A 63 11.73 4.34 16.62
C THR A 63 11.90 5.84 16.79
N ASP A 64 10.84 6.62 16.58
CA ASP A 64 10.81 8.05 16.96
C ASP A 64 11.93 8.89 16.32
N ILE A 65 12.08 8.79 14.99
CA ILE A 65 13.16 9.47 14.24
C ILE A 65 12.57 10.45 13.23
N ALA A 66 13.20 11.61 13.08
CA ALA A 66 12.96 12.52 11.96
C ALA A 66 14.08 12.42 10.92
N ILE A 67 13.70 12.18 9.66
CA ILE A 67 14.63 12.06 8.55
C ILE A 67 14.34 13.13 7.50
N PHE A 68 15.36 13.90 7.14
CA PHE A 68 15.28 15.01 6.20
C PHE A 68 16.40 14.98 5.17
N SER A 69 16.16 15.58 4.02
CA SER A 69 17.17 15.84 2.98
C SER A 69 17.97 14.64 2.45
N ALA A 70 17.52 13.40 2.65
CA ALA A 70 18.15 12.20 2.09
C ALA A 70 17.44 11.76 0.80
N ALA A 71 18.13 11.11 -0.13
CA ALA A 71 17.47 10.47 -1.27
C ALA A 71 16.61 9.29 -0.82
N ILE A 72 17.12 8.49 0.12
CA ILE A 72 16.39 7.40 0.76
C ILE A 72 16.38 7.67 2.26
N GLY A 73 15.21 7.71 2.88
CA GLY A 73 15.11 7.83 4.33
C GLY A 73 15.63 6.56 5.00
N ILE A 74 14.91 5.46 4.82
CA ILE A 74 15.26 4.15 5.38
C ILE A 74 15.35 3.11 4.27
N LEU A 75 16.45 2.38 4.21
CA LEU A 75 16.65 1.20 3.36
C LEU A 75 16.66 -0.07 4.21
N LEU A 76 15.65 -0.91 4.04
CA LEU A 76 15.51 -2.21 4.69
C LEU A 76 15.87 -3.33 3.72
N ILE A 77 16.91 -4.09 4.07
CA ILE A 77 17.38 -5.28 3.32
C ILE A 77 17.22 -6.54 4.16
N GLY A 78 17.50 -6.46 5.47
CA GLY A 78 17.33 -7.56 6.40
C GLY A 78 15.88 -7.74 6.87
N GLN A 79 15.61 -8.89 7.48
CA GLN A 79 14.28 -9.36 7.86
C GLN A 79 13.87 -8.94 9.28
N ALA A 80 12.58 -9.07 9.58
CA ALA A 80 12.03 -8.96 10.93
C ALA A 80 12.26 -7.60 11.63
N ASN A 81 12.54 -6.56 10.84
CA ASN A 81 12.75 -5.21 11.35
C ASN A 81 11.41 -4.51 11.65
N ILE A 82 11.42 -3.59 12.61
CA ILE A 82 10.29 -2.67 12.88
C ILE A 82 10.72 -1.22 12.68
N VAL A 83 9.87 -0.45 12.01
CA VAL A 83 9.99 1.00 11.84
C VAL A 83 8.72 1.62 12.40
N THR A 84 8.84 2.49 13.41
CA THR A 84 7.67 3.12 14.01
C THR A 84 7.92 4.53 14.53
N GLY A 85 6.91 5.40 14.50
CA GLY A 85 7.08 6.80 14.93
C GLY A 85 8.07 7.59 14.07
N VAL A 86 8.34 7.14 12.83
CA VAL A 86 9.32 7.80 11.95
C VAL A 86 8.61 8.85 11.10
N HIS A 87 9.17 10.05 11.08
CA HIS A 87 8.78 11.12 10.15
C HIS A 87 9.80 11.21 9.01
N CYS A 88 9.39 10.83 7.80
CA CYS A 88 10.17 10.99 6.58
C CYS A 88 9.67 12.22 5.81
N TYR A 89 10.45 13.31 5.87
CA TYR A 89 10.31 14.47 4.99
C TYR A 89 11.63 14.70 4.23
N ASN A 90 12.22 13.59 3.79
CA ASN A 90 13.41 13.60 2.96
C ASN A 90 13.06 13.99 1.51
N LYS A 91 13.98 13.79 0.56
CA LYS A 91 13.78 14.10 -0.85
C LYS A 91 12.41 13.59 -1.33
N ALA A 92 11.56 14.48 -1.83
CA ALA A 92 10.22 14.17 -2.30
C ALA A 92 10.24 13.11 -3.40
N THR A 93 9.18 12.30 -3.45
CA THR A 93 9.02 11.27 -4.49
C THR A 93 8.90 11.86 -5.89
N ALA A 94 8.33 13.06 -6.02
CA ALA A 94 8.34 13.82 -7.28
C ALA A 94 9.75 14.14 -7.81
N PHE A 95 10.77 14.11 -6.95
CA PHE A 95 12.19 14.28 -7.32
C PHE A 95 12.97 12.96 -7.34
N GLY A 96 12.29 11.82 -7.19
CA GLY A 96 12.89 10.49 -7.18
C GLY A 96 13.42 10.04 -5.83
N GLY A 97 13.03 10.70 -4.73
CA GLY A 97 13.33 10.22 -3.39
C GLY A 97 12.33 9.20 -2.86
N VAL A 98 12.75 8.45 -1.84
CA VAL A 98 11.97 7.38 -1.21
C VAL A 98 12.03 7.56 0.31
N GLY A 99 10.88 7.53 0.97
CA GLY A 99 10.81 7.62 2.43
C GLY A 99 11.33 6.34 3.07
N ILE A 100 10.73 5.20 2.69
CA ILE A 100 11.14 3.87 3.16
C ILE A 100 11.20 2.92 1.97
N LEU A 101 12.35 2.30 1.74
CA LEU A 101 12.56 1.29 0.71
C LEU A 101 12.71 -0.09 1.37
N VAL A 102 11.78 -1.00 1.08
CA VAL A 102 11.77 -2.39 1.53
C VAL A 102 12.20 -3.27 0.36
N LYS A 103 13.37 -3.91 0.46
CA LYS A 103 13.85 -4.84 -0.56
C LYS A 103 13.16 -6.20 -0.44
N SER A 104 13.18 -6.99 -1.51
CA SER A 104 12.57 -8.33 -1.55
C SER A 104 13.13 -9.34 -0.55
N THR A 105 14.28 -9.05 0.05
CA THR A 105 14.88 -9.86 1.12
C THR A 105 14.41 -9.46 2.52
N ALA A 106 13.74 -8.32 2.67
CA ALA A 106 13.33 -7.74 3.95
C ALA A 106 11.95 -8.23 4.41
N ALA A 107 11.75 -9.55 4.38
CA ALA A 107 10.52 -10.18 4.85
C ALA A 107 10.27 -9.93 6.35
N LEU A 108 9.03 -10.11 6.80
CA LEU A 108 8.63 -9.92 8.20
C LEU A 108 8.78 -8.48 8.71
N THR A 109 8.86 -7.51 7.80
CA THR A 109 9.00 -6.08 8.15
C THR A 109 7.68 -5.50 8.64
N ARG A 110 7.73 -4.70 9.70
CA ARG A 110 6.59 -3.94 10.24
C ARG A 110 6.88 -2.45 10.16
N ILE A 111 5.97 -1.69 9.56
CA ILE A 111 5.99 -0.24 9.46
C ILE A 111 4.71 0.26 10.09
N ASP A 112 4.81 0.93 11.23
CA ASP A 112 3.65 1.28 12.06
C ASP A 112 3.73 2.73 12.54
N ASN A 113 2.66 3.50 12.42
CA ASN A 113 2.59 4.86 12.96
C ASN A 113 3.72 5.78 12.44
N CYS A 114 4.01 5.68 11.14
CA CYS A 114 4.98 6.56 10.47
C CYS A 114 4.26 7.72 9.78
N TYR A 115 4.93 8.87 9.69
CA TYR A 115 4.50 10.03 8.93
C TYR A 115 5.40 10.20 7.69
N LEU A 116 4.79 10.06 6.51
CA LEU A 116 5.44 10.21 5.22
C LEU A 116 4.98 11.52 4.59
N ASP A 117 5.88 12.50 4.47
CA ASP A 117 5.59 13.82 3.94
C ASP A 117 6.23 13.97 2.55
N PHE A 118 5.38 13.99 1.50
CA PHE A 118 5.76 13.98 0.07
C PHE A 118 6.63 12.79 -0.38
N THR A 119 6.80 11.76 0.46
CA THR A 119 7.66 10.60 0.18
C THR A 119 6.90 9.30 0.21
N ALA A 120 7.26 8.37 -0.68
CA ALA A 120 6.61 7.07 -0.78
C ALA A 120 7.28 6.01 0.10
N ILE A 121 6.51 5.00 0.47
CA ILE A 121 7.06 3.67 0.80
C ILE A 121 7.15 2.87 -0.50
N VAL A 122 8.32 2.35 -0.82
CA VAL A 122 8.52 1.49 -2.01
C VAL A 122 8.86 0.08 -1.54
N MET A 123 8.14 -0.93 -2.02
CA MET A 123 8.34 -2.32 -1.62
C MET A 123 8.56 -3.21 -2.84
N GLU A 124 9.68 -3.92 -2.85
CA GLU A 124 10.03 -4.88 -3.88
C GLU A 124 9.62 -6.29 -3.47
N ASP A 125 8.80 -6.97 -4.27
CA ASP A 125 8.28 -8.33 -3.99
C ASP A 125 8.00 -8.63 -2.50
N PRO A 126 7.15 -7.84 -1.80
CA PRO A 126 7.10 -7.93 -0.35
C PRO A 126 6.52 -9.28 0.13
N VAL A 127 7.19 -9.86 1.12
CA VAL A 127 6.79 -11.10 1.79
C VAL A 127 6.57 -10.85 3.27
N GLN A 128 5.33 -11.01 3.74
CA GLN A 128 4.94 -10.81 5.14
C GLN A 128 5.31 -9.41 5.66
N VAL A 129 4.95 -8.37 4.90
CA VAL A 129 5.17 -6.97 5.30
C VAL A 129 3.86 -6.37 5.81
N HIS A 130 3.94 -5.56 6.86
CA HIS A 130 2.78 -4.87 7.45
C HIS A 130 3.01 -3.37 7.48
N VAL A 131 2.08 -2.59 6.93
CA VAL A 131 2.07 -1.12 6.93
C VAL A 131 0.75 -0.65 7.54
N THR A 132 0.81 0.04 8.69
CA THR A 132 -0.41 0.46 9.39
C THR A 132 -0.27 1.75 10.17
N ASN A 133 -1.41 2.38 10.48
CA ASN A 133 -1.55 3.60 11.28
C ASN A 133 -0.71 4.78 10.77
N GLY A 134 -0.30 4.77 9.51
CA GLY A 134 0.54 5.80 8.93
C GLY A 134 -0.25 7.04 8.49
N LEU A 135 0.41 8.19 8.51
CA LEU A 135 -0.04 9.41 7.86
C LEU A 135 0.81 9.64 6.59
N PHE A 136 0.15 9.74 5.44
CA PHE A 136 0.76 10.04 4.16
C PHE A 136 0.24 11.40 3.68
N LEU A 137 1.12 12.39 3.59
CA LEU A 137 0.79 13.76 3.20
C LEU A 137 1.46 14.13 1.87
N GLY A 138 0.84 15.03 1.11
CA GLY A 138 1.47 15.66 -0.05
C GLY A 138 1.64 14.69 -1.21
N ASP A 139 0.60 13.89 -1.49
CA ASP A 139 0.61 12.83 -2.51
C ASP A 139 1.57 11.65 -2.17
N ALA A 140 2.07 11.57 -0.94
CA ALA A 140 2.78 10.39 -0.45
C ALA A 140 1.91 9.13 -0.60
N ASN A 141 2.52 8.04 -1.05
CA ASN A 141 1.81 6.81 -1.37
C ASN A 141 2.65 5.55 -1.07
N VAL A 142 2.10 4.38 -1.38
CA VAL A 142 2.82 3.12 -1.36
C VAL A 142 2.98 2.59 -2.78
N VAL A 143 4.21 2.27 -3.18
CA VAL A 143 4.53 1.70 -4.49
C VAL A 143 4.92 0.23 -4.32
N LEU A 144 4.22 -0.67 -5.01
CA LEU A 144 4.51 -2.10 -5.06
C LEU A 144 5.23 -2.41 -6.35
N LYS A 145 6.47 -2.89 -6.24
CA LYS A 145 7.35 -3.13 -7.37
C LYS A 145 7.66 -4.63 -7.53
N PRO A 146 7.30 -5.25 -8.67
CA PRO A 146 7.68 -6.61 -8.97
C PRO A 146 9.13 -6.66 -9.47
N ILE A 147 10.00 -7.38 -8.75
CA ILE A 147 11.36 -7.71 -9.24
C ILE A 147 11.36 -9.13 -9.82
N LYS A 148 10.73 -10.06 -9.10
CA LYS A 148 10.43 -11.43 -9.50
C LYS A 148 8.94 -11.65 -9.76
N GLY A 149 8.11 -10.66 -9.45
CA GLY A 149 6.66 -10.71 -9.67
C GLY A 149 5.90 -11.46 -8.58
N GLN A 150 6.43 -11.52 -7.36
CA GLN A 150 5.84 -12.26 -6.25
C GLN A 150 5.48 -11.34 -5.09
N ILE A 151 4.25 -11.43 -4.59
CA ILE A 151 3.81 -10.70 -3.41
C ILE A 151 3.00 -11.63 -2.51
N SER A 152 3.36 -11.72 -1.23
CA SER A 152 2.68 -12.62 -0.29
C SER A 152 2.58 -12.05 1.12
N GLY A 153 1.43 -12.18 1.77
CA GLY A 153 1.28 -11.80 3.18
C GLY A 153 1.43 -10.29 3.44
N LEU A 154 1.18 -9.45 2.43
CA LEU A 154 1.27 -8.00 2.56
C LEU A 154 -0.03 -7.46 3.17
N ASN A 155 0.11 -6.61 4.19
CA ASN A 155 -1.00 -5.87 4.79
C ASN A 155 -0.72 -4.37 4.71
N ILE A 156 -1.62 -3.59 4.11
CA ILE A 156 -1.58 -2.12 4.13
C ILE A 156 -2.95 -1.63 4.62
N VAL A 157 -3.04 -1.32 5.91
CA VAL A 157 -4.35 -1.14 6.59
C VAL A 157 -4.35 0.04 7.55
N ASN A 158 -5.51 0.68 7.73
CA ASN A 158 -5.72 1.75 8.71
C ASN A 158 -4.79 2.96 8.54
N ASN A 159 -4.44 3.31 7.30
CA ASN A 159 -3.61 4.48 7.01
C ASN A 159 -4.47 5.66 6.50
N MET A 160 -4.01 6.87 6.75
CA MET A 160 -4.60 8.11 6.24
C MET A 160 -3.72 8.66 5.11
N PHE A 161 -4.33 8.91 3.95
CA PHE A 161 -3.67 9.50 2.78
C PHE A 161 -4.31 10.85 2.45
N ASN A 162 -3.48 11.87 2.28
CA ASN A 162 -3.91 13.21 1.98
C ASN A 162 -3.02 13.81 0.88
N GLY A 163 -3.64 14.25 -0.21
CA GLY A 163 -2.95 14.73 -1.39
C GLY A 163 -3.73 15.80 -2.14
N ASN A 164 -3.23 16.14 -3.32
CA ASN A 164 -3.81 17.17 -4.16
C ASN A 164 -4.91 16.58 -5.06
N PRO A 165 -6.18 17.04 -4.93
CA PRO A 165 -7.29 16.55 -5.76
C PRO A 165 -7.12 16.82 -7.27
N GLY A 166 -6.20 17.70 -7.67
CA GLY A 166 -5.83 17.88 -9.08
C GLY A 166 -4.93 16.79 -9.65
N ASN A 167 -4.19 16.08 -8.80
CA ASN A 167 -3.28 15.00 -9.22
C ASN A 167 -3.94 13.62 -9.16
N MET A 168 -4.82 13.41 -8.16
CA MET A 168 -5.51 12.13 -7.92
C MET A 168 -4.57 10.93 -7.82
N VAL A 169 -3.36 11.14 -7.26
CA VAL A 169 -2.36 10.07 -7.07
C VAL A 169 -3.01 8.93 -6.28
N PRO A 170 -2.84 7.66 -6.71
CA PRO A 170 -3.41 6.55 -5.96
C PRO A 170 -2.61 6.33 -4.67
N ASN A 171 -3.32 6.03 -3.57
CA ASN A 171 -2.68 5.65 -2.31
C ASN A 171 -1.78 4.42 -2.46
N ILE A 172 -2.15 3.48 -3.35
CA ILE A 172 -1.36 2.33 -3.74
C ILE A 172 -1.10 2.35 -5.25
N GLN A 173 0.17 2.28 -5.64
CA GLN A 173 0.60 2.21 -7.03
C GLN A 173 1.28 0.87 -7.31
N LEU A 174 0.96 0.26 -8.46
CA LEU A 174 1.73 -0.84 -9.01
C LEU A 174 2.77 -0.29 -9.98
N ASP A 175 4.04 -0.64 -9.78
CA ASP A 175 5.15 -0.34 -10.71
C ASP A 175 5.48 -1.57 -11.56
N GLY A 176 4.44 -2.14 -12.20
CA GLY A 176 4.52 -3.36 -13.00
C GLY A 176 3.48 -4.40 -12.60
N THR A 177 3.64 -5.62 -13.11
CA THR A 177 2.69 -6.74 -12.90
C THR A 177 3.26 -7.81 -11.97
N PHE A 178 2.45 -8.24 -10.99
CA PHE A 178 2.74 -9.40 -10.16
C PHE A 178 2.11 -10.65 -10.78
N SER A 179 2.91 -11.69 -11.03
CA SER A 179 2.42 -12.98 -11.52
C SER A 179 1.84 -13.85 -10.40
N THR A 180 2.30 -13.63 -9.17
CA THR A 180 1.82 -14.35 -7.98
C THR A 180 1.46 -13.35 -6.90
N VAL A 181 0.21 -13.39 -6.45
CA VAL A 181 -0.30 -12.53 -5.37
C VAL A 181 -1.05 -13.42 -4.38
N ASN A 182 -0.61 -13.46 -3.14
CA ASN A 182 -1.15 -14.38 -2.13
C ASN A 182 -1.33 -13.68 -0.79
N GLN A 183 -2.47 -13.85 -0.12
CA GLN A 183 -2.69 -13.26 1.22
C GLN A 183 -2.35 -11.75 1.27
N VAL A 184 -2.79 -10.98 0.26
CA VAL A 184 -2.55 -9.53 0.19
C VAL A 184 -3.82 -8.79 0.60
N VAL A 185 -3.74 -7.99 1.64
CA VAL A 185 -4.85 -7.25 2.22
C VAL A 185 -4.52 -5.76 2.23
N ILE A 186 -5.27 -5.00 1.46
CA ILE A 186 -5.22 -3.54 1.40
C ILE A 186 -6.64 -3.07 1.65
N GLN A 187 -6.92 -2.55 2.85
CA GLN A 187 -8.27 -2.19 3.27
C GLN A 187 -8.24 -1.16 4.40
N HIS A 188 -9.39 -0.56 4.70
CA HIS A 188 -9.54 0.43 5.78
C HIS A 188 -8.55 1.60 5.70
N ASN A 189 -8.12 1.97 4.50
CA ASN A 189 -7.37 3.18 4.27
C ASN A 189 -8.33 4.31 3.89
N ASN A 190 -8.06 5.52 4.33
CA ASN A 190 -8.84 6.69 3.98
C ASN A 190 -8.02 7.61 3.07
N VAL A 191 -8.67 8.19 2.07
CA VAL A 191 -8.04 9.14 1.15
C VAL A 191 -8.76 10.48 1.18
N ASN A 192 -8.01 11.57 1.09
CA ASN A 192 -8.51 12.91 0.79
C ASN A 192 -7.67 13.51 -0.35
N GLY A 193 -8.31 13.91 -1.45
CA GLY A 193 -7.60 14.42 -2.63
C GLY A 193 -6.74 13.40 -3.39
N MET A 194 -6.95 12.10 -3.15
CA MET A 194 -6.21 10.98 -3.75
C MET A 194 -7.15 9.88 -4.23
N SER A 195 -6.68 8.99 -5.10
CA SER A 195 -7.46 7.83 -5.54
C SER A 195 -7.35 6.68 -4.55
N LEU A 196 -8.48 6.16 -4.06
CA LEU A 196 -8.50 4.99 -3.20
C LEU A 196 -8.26 3.71 -4.01
N LYS A 197 -7.25 2.95 -3.61
CA LYS A 197 -6.97 1.59 -4.06
C LYS A 197 -7.05 0.61 -2.91
N SER A 198 -7.71 -0.52 -3.15
CA SER A 198 -8.05 -1.54 -2.16
C SER A 198 -8.03 -2.94 -2.78
N THR A 199 -7.84 -4.00 -1.98
CA THR A 199 -8.06 -5.40 -2.43
C THR A 199 -9.46 -5.90 -2.10
N VAL A 200 -10.27 -5.07 -1.45
CA VAL A 200 -11.68 -5.32 -1.14
C VAL A 200 -12.53 -4.18 -1.65
N GLY A 201 -13.74 -4.48 -2.12
CA GLY A 201 -14.65 -3.47 -2.62
C GLY A 201 -16.10 -3.80 -2.31
N GLU A 202 -16.88 -2.78 -2.00
CA GLU A 202 -18.32 -2.87 -1.86
C GLU A 202 -18.97 -1.82 -2.77
N MET A 203 -19.99 -2.23 -3.53
CA MET A 203 -20.73 -1.34 -4.43
C MET A 203 -22.21 -1.70 -4.42
N THR A 204 -23.06 -0.68 -4.46
CA THR A 204 -24.51 -0.87 -4.66
C THR A 204 -24.92 -0.22 -5.97
N VAL A 205 -25.61 -0.99 -6.82
CA VAL A 205 -26.09 -0.57 -8.13
C VAL A 205 -27.60 -0.70 -8.15
N ALA A 206 -28.29 0.44 -8.27
CA ALA A 206 -29.74 0.47 -8.45
C ALA A 206 -30.09 0.61 -9.94
N GLY A 207 -31.19 -0.01 -10.37
CA GLY A 207 -31.62 0.08 -11.76
C GLY A 207 -32.95 -0.61 -12.03
N ASN A 208 -33.61 -0.19 -13.11
CA ASN A 208 -34.81 -0.83 -13.64
C ASN A 208 -34.49 -1.51 -14.97
N GLY A 209 -34.56 -2.83 -15.00
CA GLY A 209 -34.19 -3.61 -16.17
C GLY A 209 -33.79 -5.02 -15.80
N THR A 210 -32.95 -5.63 -16.61
CA THR A 210 -32.50 -7.02 -16.46
C THR A 210 -31.01 -7.14 -16.13
N LYS A 211 -30.32 -6.01 -15.87
CA LYS A 211 -28.85 -5.98 -15.77
C LYS A 211 -28.36 -4.91 -14.82
N TRP A 212 -27.44 -5.29 -13.93
CA TRP A 212 -26.73 -4.42 -12.99
C TRP A 212 -25.23 -4.67 -13.10
N VAL A 213 -24.45 -3.61 -13.27
CA VAL A 213 -23.00 -3.67 -13.51
C VAL A 213 -22.30 -2.97 -12.35
N ALA A 214 -21.61 -3.74 -11.51
CA ALA A 214 -20.73 -3.24 -10.47
C ALA A 214 -19.29 -3.26 -11.00
N ASP A 215 -18.74 -2.08 -11.31
CA ASP A 215 -17.39 -1.92 -11.86
C ASP A 215 -16.42 -1.46 -10.77
N PHE A 216 -15.50 -2.36 -10.39
CA PHE A 216 -14.51 -2.08 -9.35
C PHE A 216 -13.14 -1.69 -9.92
N SER A 217 -13.02 -1.45 -11.23
CA SER A 217 -11.73 -1.19 -11.91
C SER A 217 -10.97 0.01 -11.34
N SER A 218 -11.69 1.06 -10.91
CA SER A 218 -11.09 2.24 -10.29
C SER A 218 -10.61 1.98 -8.85
N LEU A 219 -11.19 1.01 -8.15
CA LEU A 219 -10.91 0.72 -6.74
C LEU A 219 -9.90 -0.41 -6.56
N LEU A 220 -10.03 -1.50 -7.32
CA LEU A 220 -9.20 -2.68 -7.09
C LEU A 220 -7.75 -2.46 -7.53
N VAL A 221 -6.82 -3.00 -6.75
CA VAL A 221 -5.37 -2.85 -6.96
C VAL A 221 -4.92 -3.71 -8.13
N PHE A 222 -5.27 -5.00 -8.12
CA PHE A 222 -4.81 -5.93 -9.14
C PHE A 222 -5.79 -5.98 -10.32
N PRO A 223 -5.32 -5.98 -11.57
CA PRO A 223 -6.20 -6.11 -12.73
C PRO A 223 -6.79 -7.52 -12.81
N ASP A 224 -8.08 -7.60 -13.15
CA ASP A 224 -8.82 -8.83 -13.43
C ASP A 224 -8.62 -9.96 -12.39
N ARG A 225 -8.81 -9.62 -11.11
CA ARG A 225 -8.45 -10.53 -10.00
C ARG A 225 -9.49 -10.60 -8.89
N ILE A 226 -10.77 -10.51 -9.24
CA ILE A 226 -11.83 -10.84 -8.29
C ILE A 226 -11.74 -12.34 -8.01
N ASN A 227 -11.32 -12.68 -6.79
CA ASN A 227 -11.18 -14.07 -6.33
C ASN A 227 -12.50 -14.56 -5.74
N HIS A 228 -13.08 -13.77 -4.84
CA HIS A 228 -14.42 -14.02 -4.31
C HIS A 228 -15.34 -12.83 -4.54
N PHE A 229 -16.64 -13.13 -4.56
CA PHE A 229 -17.69 -12.13 -4.47
C PHE A 229 -18.86 -12.67 -3.66
N GLN A 230 -19.62 -11.74 -3.09
CA GLN A 230 -20.94 -11.98 -2.53
C GLN A 230 -21.88 -10.90 -3.07
N TYR A 231 -23.15 -11.25 -3.27
CA TYR A 231 -24.14 -10.25 -3.66
C TYR A 231 -25.48 -10.49 -3.00
N SER A 232 -26.23 -9.40 -2.79
CA SER A 232 -27.63 -9.43 -2.43
C SER A 232 -28.45 -8.75 -3.51
N PHE A 233 -29.65 -9.27 -3.77
CA PHE A 233 -30.58 -8.72 -4.75
C PHE A 233 -31.87 -8.31 -4.05
N HIS A 234 -32.14 -7.00 -4.02
CA HIS A 234 -33.33 -6.43 -3.40
C HIS A 234 -34.25 -5.83 -4.46
N ILE A 235 -35.54 -6.20 -4.45
CA ILE A 235 -36.53 -5.65 -5.37
C ILE A 235 -37.35 -4.60 -4.64
N GLN A 236 -37.36 -3.37 -5.17
CA GLN A 236 -37.94 -2.21 -4.46
C GLN A 236 -39.47 -2.11 -4.56
N LYS A 237 -40.12 -2.91 -5.42
CA LYS A 237 -41.59 -2.93 -5.58
C LYS A 237 -42.09 -4.37 -5.64
N GLU A 238 -43.25 -4.63 -5.04
CA GLU A 238 -43.93 -5.92 -5.18
C GLU A 238 -44.10 -6.25 -6.66
N VAL A 239 -43.47 -7.34 -7.09
CA VAL A 239 -43.62 -7.85 -8.44
C VAL A 239 -44.90 -8.68 -8.42
N SER A 240 -45.97 -8.15 -9.01
CA SER A 240 -47.22 -8.89 -9.23
C SER A 240 -47.03 -10.20 -10.02
N ALA A 241 -45.87 -10.36 -10.68
CA ALA A 241 -45.47 -11.49 -11.51
C ALA A 241 -44.46 -12.48 -10.86
N GLY A 242 -44.27 -12.42 -9.53
CA GLY A 242 -43.41 -13.34 -8.77
C GLY A 242 -41.93 -12.97 -8.72
N PHE A 243 -41.10 -13.83 -8.12
CA PHE A 243 -39.66 -13.60 -7.95
C PHE A 243 -38.90 -13.85 -9.28
N PRO A 244 -38.04 -12.93 -9.74
CA PRO A 244 -37.20 -13.15 -10.92
C PRO A 244 -36.11 -14.19 -10.61
N VAL A 245 -35.73 -14.95 -11.65
CA VAL A 245 -34.50 -15.76 -11.60
C VAL A 245 -33.34 -14.82 -11.90
N HIS A 246 -32.31 -14.84 -11.07
CA HIS A 246 -31.13 -13.98 -11.22
C HIS A 246 -29.83 -14.75 -11.01
N ALA A 247 -28.78 -14.33 -11.71
CA ALA A 247 -27.45 -14.93 -11.63
C ALA A 247 -26.35 -13.90 -11.94
N VAL A 248 -25.12 -14.20 -11.51
CA VAL A 248 -23.93 -13.49 -11.98
C VAL A 248 -23.50 -14.08 -13.32
N THR A 249 -23.33 -13.23 -14.33
CA THR A 249 -22.98 -13.64 -15.70
C THR A 249 -21.58 -13.20 -16.13
N ASN A 250 -20.96 -12.27 -15.40
CA ASN A 250 -19.57 -11.85 -15.63
C ASN A 250 -18.88 -11.49 -14.31
N ARG A 251 -17.59 -11.82 -14.21
CA ARG A 251 -16.68 -11.43 -13.11
C ARG A 251 -15.30 -10.95 -13.58
N SER A 252 -15.12 -10.79 -14.90
CA SER A 252 -13.86 -10.41 -15.52
C SER A 252 -13.65 -8.90 -15.55
N ASN A 253 -12.42 -8.47 -15.73
CA ASN A 253 -11.97 -7.08 -15.79
C ASN A 253 -12.35 -6.29 -14.53
N ASN A 254 -12.38 -6.94 -13.36
CA ASN A 254 -12.86 -6.34 -12.10
C ASN A 254 -14.32 -5.85 -12.15
N ILE A 255 -15.14 -6.43 -13.02
CA ILE A 255 -16.56 -6.10 -13.17
C ILE A 255 -17.39 -7.30 -12.77
N VAL A 256 -18.37 -7.10 -11.87
CA VAL A 256 -19.41 -8.09 -11.56
C VAL A 256 -20.70 -7.67 -12.25
N VAL A 257 -21.24 -8.55 -13.08
CA VAL A 257 -22.54 -8.34 -13.74
C VAL A 257 -23.55 -9.31 -13.18
N VAL A 258 -24.65 -8.78 -12.64
CA VAL A 258 -25.83 -9.54 -12.24
C VAL A 258 -26.91 -9.32 -13.28
N GLU A 259 -27.51 -10.38 -13.77
CA GLU A 259 -28.62 -10.35 -14.73
C GLU A 259 -29.83 -11.13 -14.21
N SER A 260 -31.02 -10.71 -14.63
CA SER A 260 -32.29 -11.37 -14.32
C SER A 260 -33.07 -11.75 -15.58
N ASP A 261 -33.90 -12.79 -15.48
CA ASP A 261 -34.76 -13.26 -16.58
C ASP A 261 -35.88 -12.27 -16.95
N LYS A 262 -36.26 -11.40 -15.99
CA LYS A 262 -37.33 -10.41 -16.12
C LYS A 262 -36.85 -9.04 -15.70
N ALA A 263 -37.41 -8.01 -16.33
CA ALA A 263 -37.17 -6.63 -15.95
C ALA A 263 -37.78 -6.35 -14.57
N VAL A 264 -36.97 -5.88 -13.64
CA VAL A 264 -37.40 -5.48 -12.29
C VAL A 264 -36.70 -4.20 -11.87
N ASN A 265 -37.35 -3.45 -10.98
CA ASN A 265 -36.69 -2.34 -10.28
C ASN A 265 -35.90 -2.90 -9.09
N GLY A 266 -34.62 -3.17 -9.32
CA GLY A 266 -33.74 -3.89 -8.41
C GLY A 266 -32.57 -3.06 -7.91
N VAL A 267 -32.08 -3.43 -6.72
CA VAL A 267 -30.84 -2.95 -6.12
C VAL A 267 -29.95 -4.16 -5.88
N VAL A 268 -28.76 -4.11 -6.45
CA VAL A 268 -27.73 -5.15 -6.29
C VAL A 268 -26.59 -4.58 -5.46
N SER A 269 -26.36 -5.15 -4.29
CA SER A 269 -25.18 -4.86 -3.47
C SER A 269 -24.18 -5.98 -3.69
N VAL A 270 -22.95 -5.64 -4.06
CA VAL A 270 -21.86 -6.58 -4.36
C VAL A 270 -20.68 -6.25 -3.46
N ALA A 271 -20.13 -7.28 -2.81
CA ALA A 271 -18.85 -7.24 -2.12
C ALA A 271 -17.86 -8.16 -2.84
N VAL A 272 -16.62 -7.71 -3.03
CA VAL A 272 -15.56 -8.45 -3.74
C VAL A 272 -14.24 -8.43 -2.97
N ASP A 273 -13.41 -9.45 -3.18
CA ASP A 273 -12.04 -9.48 -2.69
C ASP A 273 -11.04 -10.06 -3.72
N GLN A 274 -9.75 -9.76 -3.54
CA GLN A 274 -8.65 -10.18 -4.44
C GLN A 274 -7.63 -11.14 -3.80
N PHE A 275 -7.94 -11.69 -2.63
CA PHE A 275 -7.02 -12.55 -1.88
C PHE A 275 -7.52 -13.99 -1.80
N ASN A 276 -6.56 -14.92 -1.67
CA ASN A 276 -6.84 -16.34 -1.51
C ASN A 276 -7.27 -16.66 -0.07
N ARG A 277 -8.20 -17.60 0.10
CA ARG A 277 -8.55 -18.22 1.39
C ARG A 277 -7.82 -19.56 1.59
N ILE A 278 -7.84 -20.08 2.82
CA ILE A 278 -7.25 -21.40 3.13
C ILE A 278 -7.90 -22.46 2.23
N GLY A 279 -7.08 -23.23 1.52
CA GLY A 279 -7.53 -24.26 0.57
C GLY A 279 -7.54 -23.81 -0.89
N GLU A 280 -7.41 -22.51 -1.16
CA GLU A 280 -7.31 -21.99 -2.52
C GLU A 280 -5.85 -21.89 -2.94
N THR A 281 -5.44 -22.68 -3.94
CA THR A 281 -4.14 -22.49 -4.57
C THR A 281 -4.23 -21.40 -5.61
N SER A 282 -3.22 -20.54 -5.69
CA SER A 282 -2.99 -19.63 -6.82
C SER A 282 -2.57 -20.42 -8.08
N SER A 283 -3.42 -21.36 -8.50
CA SER A 283 -3.31 -22.11 -9.73
C SER A 283 -4.25 -21.49 -10.76
N LEU A 284 -4.00 -20.24 -11.11
CA LEU A 284 -4.35 -19.74 -12.44
C LEU A 284 -3.07 -19.83 -13.25
N LYS A 285 -2.87 -20.99 -13.89
CA LYS A 285 -2.07 -21.03 -15.10
C LYS A 285 -2.85 -20.21 -16.13
N VAL A 286 -2.25 -19.12 -16.60
CA VAL A 286 -2.67 -18.43 -17.83
C VAL A 286 -2.64 -19.43 -18.98
#